data_AF-A0A6B3GC29-F1
#
_entry.id   AF-A0A6B3GC29-F1
#
_cell.length_a   1.000
_cell.length_b   1.000
_cell.length_c   1.000
_cell.angle_alpha   90.00
_cell.angle_beta   90.00
_cell.angle_gamma   90.00
#
_symmetry.space_group_name_H-M   'P 1'
#
loop_
_entity.id
_entity.type
_entity.pdbx_description
1 polymer ?
#
loop_
_entity_poly.entity_id
_entity_poly.type
_entity_poly.pdbx_seq_one_letter_code
_entity_poly.pdbx_strand_id
1 'polypeptide(L)'
;MEIDSSPLEIDELQRSVDRLRMEELALKNESDPASKQRLEKLRRDLADKEEELRGLNARWEKEKQGLNRVGELKERLDELRGQAERAQRDGDFDAASKLLYGEIPGLERELEEAAEAEQEASKDKDTMVKEEVGPDDIADVVGAWTGIPAGRLLEGETQKLLRMESELGKRLIGQTEAVQAVSDAVRRTRAGIADPDRPTGSFLFLGPTGVGKTELAKAL
;
A
#
# COMPACT_ATOMS: atom_id res chain seq x y z
N MET A 1 -4.30 2.97 7.22
CA MET A 1 -4.82 2.87 8.62
C MET A 1 -3.91 1.99 9.48
N GLU A 2 -2.62 1.83 9.11
CA GLU A 2 -1.77 0.76 9.64
C GLU A 2 -0.65 1.21 10.61
N ILE A 3 -0.38 2.51 10.72
CA ILE A 3 0.75 3.02 11.54
C ILE A 3 0.50 2.84 13.06
N ASP A 4 -0.77 2.84 13.47
CA ASP A 4 -1.16 2.68 14.88
C ASP A 4 -1.62 1.27 15.26
N SER A 5 -1.80 0.39 14.29
CA SER A 5 -2.12 -1.01 14.53
C SER A 5 -0.84 -1.84 14.65
N SER A 6 -0.85 -2.81 15.56
CA SER A 6 0.28 -3.74 15.68
C SER A 6 0.45 -4.54 14.38
N PRO A 7 1.69 -4.74 13.88
CA PRO A 7 1.98 -5.60 12.75
C PRO A 7 1.41 -7.01 12.95
N LEU A 8 1.00 -7.65 11.85
CA LEU A 8 0.38 -8.99 11.87
C LEU A 8 1.24 -10.01 12.64
N GLU A 9 2.56 -9.97 12.45
CA GLU A 9 3.51 -10.87 13.09
C GLU A 9 3.52 -10.75 14.61
N ILE A 10 3.48 -9.52 15.14
CA ILE A 10 3.41 -9.24 16.58
C ILE A 10 2.06 -9.72 17.11
N ASP A 11 0.99 -9.44 16.40
CA ASP A 11 -0.37 -9.80 16.76
C ASP A 11 -0.56 -11.33 16.84
N GLU A 12 -0.03 -12.08 15.87
CA GLU A 12 -0.06 -13.54 15.84
C GLU A 12 0.79 -14.16 16.96
N LEU A 13 1.98 -13.62 17.19
CA LEU A 13 2.89 -14.09 18.23
C LEU A 13 2.32 -13.80 19.63
N GLN A 14 1.75 -12.61 19.85
CA GLN A 14 1.06 -12.23 21.08
C GLN A 14 -0.07 -13.21 21.41
N ARG A 15 -0.94 -13.52 20.44
CA ARG A 15 -2.01 -14.53 20.63
C ARG A 15 -1.43 -15.90 20.95
N SER A 16 -0.27 -16.27 20.39
CA SER A 16 0.38 -17.54 20.73
C SER A 16 0.92 -17.55 22.16
N VAL A 17 1.53 -16.47 22.61
CA VAL A 17 2.03 -16.30 23.98
C VAL A 17 0.87 -16.40 24.97
N ASP A 18 -0.24 -15.72 24.69
CA ASP A 18 -1.41 -15.73 25.57
C ASP A 18 -2.06 -17.13 25.68
N ARG A 19 -2.09 -17.90 24.58
CA ARG A 19 -2.52 -19.30 24.63
C ARG A 19 -1.63 -20.15 25.53
N LEU A 20 -0.31 -20.03 25.41
CA LEU A 20 0.64 -20.76 26.25
C LEU A 20 0.51 -20.35 27.73
N ARG A 21 0.32 -19.07 28.03
CA ARG A 21 0.07 -18.59 29.40
C ARG A 21 -1.20 -19.20 30.00
N MET A 22 -2.28 -19.28 29.23
CA MET A 22 -3.52 -19.93 29.68
C MET A 22 -3.31 -21.43 29.97
N GLU A 23 -2.58 -22.13 29.10
CA GLU A 23 -2.25 -23.54 29.30
C GLU A 23 -1.30 -23.75 30.49
N GLU A 24 -0.34 -22.85 30.73
CA GLU A 24 0.51 -22.85 31.92
C GLU A 24 -0.33 -22.76 33.20
N LEU A 25 -1.29 -21.83 33.25
CA LEU A 25 -2.17 -21.64 34.40
C LEU A 25 -3.03 -22.89 34.68
N ALA A 26 -3.48 -23.58 33.63
CA ALA A 26 -4.23 -24.83 33.77
C ALA A 26 -3.35 -25.95 34.34
N LEU A 27 -2.16 -26.17 33.75
CA LEU A 27 -1.24 -27.23 34.15
C LEU A 27 -0.60 -27.02 35.53
N LYS A 28 -0.49 -25.76 36.00
CA LYS A 28 0.09 -25.43 37.30
C LYS A 28 -0.67 -26.04 38.48
N ASN A 29 -1.97 -26.32 38.31
CA ASN A 29 -2.80 -26.94 39.34
C ASN A 29 -2.81 -28.48 39.28
N GLU A 30 -2.20 -29.08 38.27
CA GLU A 30 -2.09 -30.53 38.11
C GLU A 30 -0.84 -31.07 38.83
N SER A 31 -0.92 -32.29 39.35
CA SER A 31 0.11 -32.86 40.23
C SER A 31 0.75 -34.14 39.71
N ASP A 32 0.25 -34.71 38.62
CA ASP A 32 0.77 -35.94 38.05
C ASP A 32 2.13 -35.72 37.34
N PRO A 33 2.96 -36.78 37.24
CA PRO A 33 4.31 -36.67 36.67
C PRO A 33 4.33 -36.23 35.20
N ALA A 34 3.30 -36.59 34.41
CA ALA A 34 3.25 -36.24 32.99
C ALA A 34 2.95 -34.76 32.79
N SER A 35 2.02 -34.20 33.57
CA SER A 35 1.71 -32.76 33.55
C SER A 35 2.86 -31.88 34.02
N LYS A 36 3.67 -32.35 34.99
CA LYS A 36 4.91 -31.64 35.38
C LYS A 36 5.93 -31.56 34.24
N GLN A 37 6.13 -32.65 33.49
CA GLN A 37 7.03 -32.64 32.33
C GLN A 37 6.50 -31.76 31.20
N ARG A 38 5.17 -31.78 30.95
CA ARG A 38 4.53 -30.92 29.96
C ARG A 38 4.65 -29.44 30.34
N LEU A 39 4.42 -29.10 31.61
CA LEU A 39 4.59 -27.75 32.14
C LEU A 39 6.02 -27.23 31.96
N GLU A 40 7.03 -28.07 32.21
CA GLU A 40 8.43 -27.67 32.02
C GLU A 40 8.74 -27.37 30.56
N LYS A 41 8.29 -28.21 29.63
CA LYS A 41 8.44 -27.95 28.19
C LYS A 41 7.70 -26.68 27.78
N LEU A 42 6.46 -26.52 28.22
CA LEU A 42 5.63 -25.36 27.90
C LEU A 42 6.25 -24.05 28.38
N ARG A 43 6.88 -24.04 29.56
CA ARG A 43 7.60 -22.86 30.08
C ARG A 43 8.80 -22.48 29.24
N ARG A 44 9.52 -23.46 28.68
CA ARG A 44 10.63 -23.19 27.76
C ARG A 44 10.09 -22.57 26.47
N ASP A 45 9.08 -23.19 25.87
CA ASP A 45 8.46 -22.69 24.64
C ASP A 45 7.84 -21.28 24.85
N LEU A 46 7.25 -21.02 26.02
CA LEU A 46 6.74 -19.70 26.40
C LEU A 46 7.86 -18.67 26.52
N ALA A 47 8.96 -18.99 27.21
CA ALA A 47 10.09 -18.09 27.38
C ALA A 47 10.73 -17.72 26.03
N ASP A 48 10.88 -18.70 25.13
CA ASP A 48 11.41 -18.48 23.78
C ASP A 48 10.52 -17.52 22.99
N LYS A 49 9.19 -17.73 22.99
CA LYS A 49 8.24 -16.84 22.30
C LYS A 49 8.12 -15.46 22.93
N GLU A 50 8.24 -15.35 24.26
CA GLU A 50 8.25 -14.06 24.96
C GLU A 50 9.51 -13.24 24.64
N GLU A 51 10.65 -13.89 24.45
CA GLU A 51 11.88 -13.23 24.00
C GLU A 51 11.74 -12.73 22.55
N GLU A 52 11.23 -13.58 21.65
CA GLU A 52 10.96 -13.22 20.27
C GLU A 52 9.99 -12.03 20.17
N LEU A 53 8.89 -12.08 20.93
CA LEU A 53 7.90 -11.01 21.00
C LEU A 53 8.48 -9.70 21.54
N ARG A 54 9.35 -9.77 22.56
CA ARG A 54 10.06 -8.58 23.06
C ARG A 54 10.97 -7.99 21.99
N GLY A 55 11.67 -8.83 21.22
CA GLY A 55 12.51 -8.40 20.10
C GLY A 55 11.70 -7.67 19.02
N LEU A 56 10.59 -8.26 18.56
CA LEU A 56 9.73 -7.67 17.54
C LEU A 56 9.10 -6.36 18.01
N ASN A 57 8.58 -6.30 19.24
CA ASN A 57 8.03 -5.05 19.79
C ASN A 57 9.08 -3.95 19.92
N ALA A 58 10.30 -4.28 20.35
CA ALA A 58 11.38 -3.28 20.45
C ALA A 58 11.76 -2.73 19.07
N ARG A 59 11.74 -3.57 18.03
CA ARG A 59 11.96 -3.16 16.66
C ARG A 59 10.82 -2.27 16.15
N TRP A 60 9.57 -2.70 16.30
CA TRP A 60 8.40 -1.92 15.89
C TRP A 60 8.34 -0.55 16.57
N GLU A 61 8.62 -0.48 17.88
CA GLU A 61 8.61 0.78 18.63
C GLU A 61 9.70 1.73 18.14
N LYS A 62 10.88 1.20 17.79
CA LYS A 62 11.98 2.00 17.21
C LYS A 62 11.60 2.57 15.85
N GLU A 63 11.05 1.74 14.95
CA GLU A 63 10.56 2.16 13.63
C GLU A 63 9.44 3.22 13.78
N LYS A 64 8.48 2.98 14.68
CA LYS A 64 7.39 3.92 14.97
C LYS A 64 7.90 5.27 15.48
N GLN A 65 8.89 5.28 16.36
CA GLN A 65 9.48 6.52 16.90
C GLN A 65 10.17 7.35 15.82
N GLY A 66 10.86 6.71 14.87
CA GLY A 66 11.48 7.38 13.73
C GLY A 66 10.44 8.09 12.86
N LEU A 67 9.39 7.35 12.48
CA LEU A 67 8.28 7.88 11.69
C LEU A 67 7.52 9.00 12.40
N ASN A 68 7.21 8.84 13.69
CA ASN A 68 6.55 9.87 14.48
C ASN A 68 7.36 11.16 14.54
N ARG A 69 8.69 11.06 14.70
CA ARG A 69 9.57 12.23 14.71
C ARG A 69 9.53 12.99 13.38
N VAL A 70 9.57 12.29 12.26
CA VAL A 70 9.43 12.90 10.92
C VAL A 70 8.07 13.58 10.78
N GLY A 71 6.99 12.93 11.24
CA GLY A 71 5.64 13.50 11.25
C GLY A 71 5.53 14.79 12.09
N GLU A 72 6.03 14.78 13.32
CA GLU A 72 6.03 15.94 14.21
C GLU A 72 6.84 17.11 13.64
N LEU A 73 8.00 16.84 13.01
CA LEU A 73 8.81 17.87 12.37
C LEU A 73 8.11 18.49 11.16
N LYS A 74 7.42 17.68 10.34
CA LYS A 74 6.58 18.17 9.22
C LYS A 74 5.44 19.05 9.73
N GLU A 75 4.73 18.62 10.77
CA GLU A 75 3.62 19.39 11.36
C GLU A 75 4.09 20.75 11.89
N ARG A 76 5.21 20.78 12.65
CA ARG A 76 5.81 22.04 13.14
C ARG A 76 6.25 22.94 12.00
N LEU A 77 6.87 22.37 10.96
CA LEU A 77 7.31 23.13 9.80
C LEU A 77 6.13 23.80 9.07
N ASP A 78 5.04 23.06 8.87
CA ASP A 78 3.82 23.58 8.25
C ASP A 78 3.15 24.65 9.13
N GLU A 79 3.16 24.48 10.45
CA GLU A 79 2.68 25.48 11.38
C GLU A 79 3.47 26.79 11.26
N LEU A 80 4.81 26.72 11.32
CA LEU A 80 5.67 27.92 11.22
C LEU A 80 5.57 28.59 9.85
N ARG A 81 5.44 27.81 8.76
CA ARG A 81 5.18 28.37 7.42
C ARG A 81 3.86 29.12 7.39
N GLY A 82 2.81 28.55 7.98
CA GLY A 82 1.50 29.21 8.10
C GLY A 82 1.54 30.46 8.99
N GLN A 83 2.34 30.47 10.05
CA GLN A 83 2.57 31.65 10.90
C GLN A 83 3.35 32.74 10.16
N ALA A 84 4.39 32.38 9.42
CA ALA A 84 5.19 33.30 8.60
C ALA A 84 4.34 33.97 7.53
N GLU A 85 3.48 33.21 6.83
CA GLU A 85 2.57 33.76 5.83
C GLU A 85 1.53 34.72 6.45
N ARG A 86 1.01 34.40 7.64
CA ARG A 86 0.12 35.31 8.38
C ARG A 86 0.84 36.60 8.76
N ALA A 87 2.03 36.50 9.34
CA ALA A 87 2.84 37.67 9.72
C ALA A 87 3.14 38.58 8.52
N GLN A 88 3.47 38.00 7.35
CA GLN A 88 3.64 38.77 6.11
C GLN A 88 2.36 39.49 5.68
N ARG A 89 1.20 38.83 5.76
CA ARG A 89 -0.10 39.44 5.41
C ARG A 89 -0.49 40.57 6.35
N ASP A 90 -0.16 40.43 7.63
CA ASP A 90 -0.48 41.42 8.68
C ASP A 90 0.55 42.57 8.71
N GLY A 91 1.62 42.50 7.91
CA GLY A 91 2.67 43.51 7.83
C GLY A 91 3.72 43.43 8.96
N ASP A 92 3.71 42.36 9.76
CA ASP A 92 4.73 42.08 10.77
C ASP A 92 5.95 41.39 10.12
N PHE A 93 6.75 42.21 9.43
CA PHE A 93 7.94 41.72 8.72
C PHE A 93 9.06 41.26 9.67
N ASP A 94 9.11 41.77 10.90
CA ASP A 94 10.10 41.35 11.90
C ASP A 94 9.83 39.91 12.36
N ALA A 95 8.58 39.57 12.69
CA ALA A 95 8.18 38.21 13.03
C ALA A 95 8.35 37.27 11.83
N ALA A 96 7.92 37.68 10.63
CA ALA A 96 8.08 36.88 9.41
C ALA A 96 9.56 36.58 9.11
N SER A 97 10.45 37.56 9.26
CA SER A 97 11.88 37.39 9.01
C SER A 97 12.53 36.39 9.97
N LYS A 98 12.19 36.45 11.27
CA LYS A 98 12.68 35.49 12.27
C LYS A 98 12.28 34.06 11.95
N LEU A 99 11.02 33.86 11.54
CA LEU A 99 10.51 32.55 11.18
C LEU A 99 11.18 32.02 9.90
N LEU A 100 11.22 32.82 8.83
CA LEU A 100 11.72 32.41 7.51
C LEU A 100 13.23 32.18 7.46
N TYR A 101 14.01 33.00 8.17
CA TYR A 101 15.48 32.94 8.10
C TYR A 101 16.13 32.37 9.36
N GLY A 102 15.37 32.14 10.44
CA GLY A 102 15.86 31.59 11.69
C GLY A 102 15.34 30.17 11.93
N GLU A 103 14.06 30.06 12.26
CA GLU A 103 13.47 28.82 12.78
C GLU A 103 13.17 27.79 11.69
N ILE A 104 12.56 28.20 10.58
CA ILE A 104 12.21 27.31 9.45
C ILE A 104 13.44 26.60 8.88
N PRO A 105 14.56 27.28 8.56
CA PRO A 105 15.76 26.59 8.06
C PRO A 105 16.43 25.66 9.08
N GLY A 106 16.17 25.86 10.38
CA GLY A 106 16.58 24.93 11.43
C GLY A 106 15.78 23.63 11.35
N LEU A 107 14.46 23.75 11.35
CA LEU A 107 13.54 22.61 11.26
C LEU A 107 13.64 21.86 9.93
N GLU A 108 13.88 22.55 8.81
CA GLU A 108 14.10 21.89 7.52
C GLU A 108 15.35 20.99 7.55
N ARG A 109 16.44 21.43 8.18
CA ARG A 109 17.65 20.61 8.38
C ARG A 109 17.38 19.43 9.31
N GLU A 110 16.70 19.66 10.43
CA GLU A 110 16.35 18.57 11.36
C GLU A 110 15.43 17.53 10.69
N LEU A 111 14.50 17.98 9.84
CA LEU A 111 13.60 17.11 9.08
C LEU A 111 14.38 16.30 8.03
N GLU A 112 15.31 16.92 7.31
CA GLU A 112 16.16 16.24 6.33
C GLU A 112 17.02 15.17 7.01
N GLU A 113 17.70 15.50 8.11
CA GLU A 113 18.48 14.54 8.91
C GLU A 113 17.63 13.38 9.45
N ALA A 114 16.41 13.66 9.94
CA ALA A 114 15.51 12.64 10.43
C ALA A 114 14.98 11.75 9.30
N ALA A 115 14.66 12.32 8.13
CA ALA A 115 14.20 11.58 6.96
C ALA A 115 15.30 10.70 6.36
N GLU A 116 16.55 11.18 6.31
CA GLU A 116 17.70 10.39 5.87
C GLU A 116 17.95 9.20 6.81
N ALA A 117 17.92 9.43 8.13
CA ALA A 117 18.07 8.36 9.12
C ALA A 117 16.98 7.28 8.98
N GLU A 118 15.74 7.70 8.72
CA GLU A 118 14.63 6.78 8.48
C GLU A 118 14.79 6.01 7.17
N GLN A 119 15.23 6.68 6.09
CA GLN A 119 15.52 6.01 4.81
C GLN A 119 16.65 4.99 4.93
N GLU A 120 17.68 5.27 5.72
CA GLU A 120 18.75 4.31 5.98
C GLU A 120 18.25 3.10 6.78
N ALA A 121 17.41 3.32 7.78
CA ALA A 121 16.74 2.25 8.53
C ALA A 121 15.79 1.43 7.63
N SER A 122 15.14 2.07 6.67
CA SER A 122 14.17 1.46 5.75
C SER A 122 14.80 0.67 4.59
N LYS A 123 16.11 0.79 4.36
CA LYS A 123 16.82 0.00 3.32
C LYS A 123 16.90 -1.49 3.66
N ASP A 124 16.72 -1.85 4.92
CA ASP A 124 16.49 -3.23 5.31
C ASP A 124 15.10 -3.66 4.84
N LYS A 125 15.05 -4.69 3.99
CA LYS A 125 13.84 -5.15 3.25
C LYS A 125 12.67 -5.66 4.10
N ASP A 126 12.74 -5.50 5.42
CA ASP A 126 11.90 -6.19 6.39
C ASP A 126 11.22 -5.20 7.34
N THR A 127 10.91 -3.97 6.88
CA THR A 127 10.25 -2.96 7.71
C THR A 127 8.86 -3.43 8.15
N MET A 128 8.55 -3.26 9.44
CA MET A 128 7.25 -3.63 10.00
C MET A 128 6.19 -2.56 9.72
N VAL A 129 6.62 -1.33 9.42
CA VAL A 129 5.74 -0.21 9.12
C VAL A 129 6.01 0.29 7.71
N LYS A 130 4.95 0.34 6.89
CA LYS A 130 4.99 0.88 5.53
C LYS A 130 4.53 2.34 5.54
N GLU A 131 5.44 3.28 5.27
CA GLU A 131 5.11 4.73 5.18
C GLU A 131 4.54 5.10 3.80
N GLU A 132 5.05 4.46 2.73
CA GLU A 132 4.72 4.86 1.36
C GLU A 132 3.47 4.14 0.82
N VAL A 133 2.53 4.92 0.30
CA VAL A 133 1.37 4.42 -0.44
C VAL A 133 1.79 4.11 -1.87
N GLY A 134 1.84 2.81 -2.19
CA GLY A 134 2.18 2.30 -3.50
C GLY A 134 0.95 2.01 -4.39
N PRO A 135 1.18 1.57 -5.64
CA PRO A 135 0.11 1.22 -6.57
C PRO A 135 -0.83 0.13 -6.03
N ASP A 136 -0.28 -0.84 -5.30
CA ASP A 136 -1.04 -1.97 -4.72
C ASP A 136 -2.05 -1.46 -3.68
N ASP A 137 -1.64 -0.54 -2.81
CA ASP A 137 -2.51 0.02 -1.76
C ASP A 137 -3.69 0.81 -2.39
N ILE A 138 -3.42 1.56 -3.46
CA ILE A 138 -4.47 2.25 -4.22
C ILE A 138 -5.40 1.25 -4.91
N ALA A 139 -4.84 0.19 -5.50
CA ALA A 139 -5.61 -0.84 -6.19
C ALA A 139 -6.55 -1.58 -5.24
N ASP A 140 -6.13 -1.84 -4.00
CA ASP A 140 -6.96 -2.48 -2.98
C ASP A 140 -8.15 -1.60 -2.57
N VAL A 141 -7.92 -0.29 -2.37
CA VAL A 141 -9.00 0.66 -2.05
C VAL A 141 -9.99 0.78 -3.20
N VAL A 142 -9.50 0.98 -4.43
CA VAL A 142 -10.35 1.07 -5.63
C VAL A 142 -11.09 -0.24 -5.86
N GLY A 143 -10.44 -1.38 -5.65
CA GLY A 143 -11.05 -2.70 -5.78
C GLY A 143 -12.16 -2.93 -4.78
N ALA A 144 -11.99 -2.50 -3.53
CA ALA A 144 -13.03 -2.58 -2.50
C ALA A 144 -14.28 -1.75 -2.86
N TRP A 145 -14.11 -0.59 -3.51
CA TRP A 145 -15.23 0.26 -3.92
C TRP A 145 -15.90 -0.20 -5.22
N THR A 146 -15.12 -0.67 -6.18
CA THR A 146 -15.60 -0.99 -7.53
C THR A 146 -15.95 -2.46 -7.73
N GLY A 147 -15.48 -3.35 -6.84
CA GLY A 147 -15.55 -4.80 -7.01
C GLY A 147 -14.58 -5.36 -8.07
N ILE A 148 -13.69 -4.52 -8.63
CA ILE A 148 -12.70 -4.95 -9.62
C ILE A 148 -11.45 -5.43 -8.85
N PRO A 149 -10.98 -6.68 -9.04
CA PRO A 149 -9.82 -7.19 -8.32
C PRO A 149 -8.56 -6.35 -8.56
N ALA A 150 -7.76 -6.10 -7.52
CA ALA A 150 -6.52 -5.32 -7.58
C ALA A 150 -5.58 -5.80 -8.69
N GLY A 151 -5.43 -7.12 -8.86
CA GLY A 151 -4.62 -7.69 -9.95
C GLY A 151 -5.06 -7.25 -11.35
N ARG A 152 -6.36 -6.98 -11.58
CA ARG A 152 -6.83 -6.40 -12.85
C ARG A 152 -6.56 -4.90 -12.96
N LEU A 153 -6.52 -4.17 -11.83
CA LEU A 153 -6.22 -2.74 -11.82
C LEU A 153 -4.73 -2.49 -12.08
N LEU A 154 -3.88 -3.32 -11.48
CA LEU A 154 -2.42 -3.26 -11.58
C LEU A 154 -1.89 -3.80 -12.92
N GLU A 155 -2.67 -4.60 -13.64
CA GLU A 155 -2.28 -5.08 -14.95
C GLU A 155 -2.09 -3.89 -15.92
N GLY A 156 -0.85 -3.73 -16.37
CA GLY A 156 -0.45 -2.65 -17.26
C GLY A 156 -1.24 -2.64 -18.56
N GLU A 157 -1.67 -1.44 -18.96
CA GLU A 157 -2.50 -1.22 -20.14
C GLU A 157 -1.90 -1.85 -21.41
N THR A 158 -0.58 -1.76 -21.59
CA THR A 158 0.14 -2.38 -22.71
C THR A 158 -0.08 -3.89 -22.79
N GLN A 159 -0.01 -4.61 -21.66
CA GLN A 159 -0.22 -6.07 -21.65
C GLN A 159 -1.66 -6.44 -21.98
N LYS A 160 -2.64 -5.67 -21.48
CA LYS A 160 -4.06 -5.84 -21.86
C LYS A 160 -4.27 -5.67 -23.36
N LEU A 161 -3.65 -4.66 -23.95
CA LEU A 161 -3.78 -4.36 -25.37
C LEU A 161 -3.10 -5.42 -26.27
N LEU A 162 -1.99 -6.01 -25.82
CA LEU A 162 -1.31 -7.10 -26.54
C LEU A 162 -2.11 -8.42 -26.51
N ARG A 163 -2.97 -8.61 -25.51
CA ARG A 163 -3.82 -9.80 -25.36
C ARG A 163 -5.27 -9.55 -25.81
N MET A 164 -5.58 -8.37 -26.36
CA MET A 164 -6.95 -7.97 -26.65
C MET A 164 -7.65 -8.95 -27.61
N GLU A 165 -6.98 -9.41 -28.68
CA GLU A 165 -7.58 -10.35 -29.62
C GLU A 165 -7.88 -11.71 -28.98
N SER A 166 -6.99 -12.19 -28.10
CA SER A 166 -7.19 -13.48 -27.44
C SER A 166 -8.30 -13.40 -26.39
N GLU A 167 -8.41 -12.29 -25.66
CA GLU A 167 -9.50 -12.05 -24.71
C GLU A 167 -10.86 -11.91 -25.42
N LEU A 168 -10.93 -11.15 -26.53
CA LEU A 168 -12.14 -11.04 -27.34
C LEU A 168 -12.53 -12.41 -27.96
N GLY A 169 -11.54 -13.17 -28.42
CA GLY A 169 -11.73 -14.51 -28.98
C GLY A 169 -12.26 -15.56 -28.00
N LYS A 170 -12.13 -15.36 -26.68
CA LYS A 170 -12.76 -16.24 -25.68
C LYS A 170 -14.29 -16.14 -25.68
N ARG A 171 -14.82 -14.96 -26.02
CA ARG A 171 -16.27 -14.68 -26.05
C ARG A 171 -16.85 -14.74 -27.47
N LEU A 172 -16.06 -14.40 -28.47
CA LEU A 172 -16.46 -14.36 -29.87
C LEU A 172 -15.77 -15.48 -30.66
N ILE A 173 -16.57 -16.44 -31.14
CA ILE A 173 -16.06 -17.54 -31.97
C ILE A 173 -16.01 -17.07 -33.43
N GLY A 174 -14.83 -17.07 -34.03
CA GLY A 174 -14.60 -16.62 -35.40
C GLY A 174 -14.46 -15.09 -35.51
N GLN A 175 -14.80 -14.52 -36.68
CA GLN A 175 -14.72 -13.08 -36.95
C GLN A 175 -13.33 -12.47 -36.71
N THR A 176 -12.26 -13.24 -36.96
CA THR A 176 -10.86 -12.85 -36.66
C THR A 176 -10.48 -11.50 -37.27
N GLU A 177 -10.92 -11.22 -38.49
CA GLU A 177 -10.66 -9.93 -39.17
C GLU A 177 -11.30 -8.75 -38.43
N ALA A 178 -12.55 -8.89 -37.97
CA ALA A 178 -13.23 -7.84 -37.22
C ALA A 178 -12.57 -7.61 -35.85
N VAL A 179 -12.16 -8.68 -35.16
CA VAL A 179 -11.43 -8.60 -33.88
C VAL A 179 -10.10 -7.89 -34.08
N GLN A 180 -9.30 -8.27 -35.08
CA GLN A 180 -8.02 -7.64 -35.39
C GLN A 180 -8.17 -6.16 -35.73
N ALA A 181 -9.13 -5.81 -36.61
CA ALA A 181 -9.35 -4.42 -37.01
C ALA A 181 -9.72 -3.52 -35.82
N VAL A 182 -10.51 -4.03 -34.88
CA VAL A 182 -10.87 -3.32 -33.65
C VAL A 182 -9.67 -3.19 -32.72
N SER A 183 -8.95 -4.28 -32.45
CA SER A 183 -7.78 -4.26 -31.57
C SER A 183 -6.68 -3.33 -32.10
N ASP A 184 -6.44 -3.29 -33.41
CA ASP A 184 -5.49 -2.39 -34.05
C ASP A 184 -5.89 -0.91 -33.94
N ALA A 185 -7.19 -0.60 -34.07
CA ALA A 185 -7.68 0.75 -33.89
C ALA A 185 -7.53 1.22 -32.43
N VAL A 186 -7.90 0.37 -31.45
CA VAL A 186 -7.74 0.70 -30.02
C VAL A 186 -6.26 0.87 -29.67
N ARG A 187 -5.37 0.00 -30.16
CA ARG A 187 -3.92 0.13 -29.96
C ARG A 187 -3.36 1.42 -30.56
N ARG A 188 -3.76 1.79 -31.78
CA ARG A 188 -3.30 3.06 -32.40
C ARG A 188 -3.69 4.27 -31.58
N THR A 189 -4.91 4.31 -31.05
CA THR A 189 -5.34 5.43 -30.21
C THR A 189 -4.59 5.45 -28.87
N ARG A 190 -4.45 4.30 -28.20
CA ARG A 190 -3.72 4.22 -26.93
C ARG A 190 -2.22 4.50 -27.07
N ALA A 191 -1.65 4.24 -28.23
CA ALA A 191 -0.26 4.61 -28.58
C ALA A 191 -0.10 6.09 -28.96
N GLY A 192 -1.16 6.90 -28.95
CA GLY A 192 -1.10 8.32 -29.32
C GLY A 192 -0.87 8.58 -30.81
N ILE A 193 -1.07 7.56 -31.67
CA ILE A 193 -0.92 7.68 -33.13
C ILE A 193 -2.18 8.33 -33.74
N ALA A 194 -3.33 8.16 -33.09
CA ALA A 194 -4.58 8.77 -33.52
C ALA A 194 -4.73 10.20 -32.98
N ASP A 195 -5.54 10.99 -33.70
CA ASP A 195 -5.95 12.34 -33.32
C ASP A 195 -6.67 12.34 -31.94
N PRO A 196 -6.19 13.10 -30.94
CA PRO A 196 -6.78 13.12 -29.59
C PRO A 196 -8.19 13.71 -29.54
N ASP A 197 -8.61 14.49 -30.54
CA ASP A 197 -9.95 15.07 -30.63
C ASP A 197 -11.00 14.10 -31.22
N ARG A 198 -10.60 12.85 -31.49
CA ARG A 198 -11.45 11.80 -32.08
C ARG A 198 -11.71 10.65 -31.11
N PRO A 199 -12.85 9.93 -31.24
CA PRO A 199 -13.14 8.78 -30.40
C PRO A 199 -12.11 7.65 -30.58
N THR A 200 -11.95 6.81 -29.55
CA THR A 200 -10.97 5.71 -29.52
C THR A 200 -11.06 4.77 -30.72
N GLY A 201 -12.26 4.59 -31.25
CA GLY A 201 -12.51 3.94 -32.53
C GLY A 201 -13.96 4.18 -32.95
N SER A 202 -14.18 4.27 -34.26
CA SER A 202 -15.52 4.30 -34.85
C SER A 202 -15.60 3.17 -35.86
N PHE A 203 -16.53 2.24 -35.64
CA PHE A 203 -16.63 1.01 -36.39
C PHE A 203 -18.02 0.85 -37.00
N LEU A 204 -18.08 0.41 -38.25
CA LEU A 204 -19.31 0.00 -38.93
C LEU A 204 -19.28 -1.51 -39.15
N PHE A 205 -20.00 -2.26 -38.32
CA PHE A 205 -20.07 -3.72 -38.46
C PHE A 205 -21.14 -4.14 -39.46
N LEU A 206 -20.69 -4.69 -40.59
CA LEU A 206 -21.54 -5.20 -41.67
C LEU A 206 -21.54 -6.74 -41.67
N GLY A 207 -22.69 -7.33 -42.00
CA GLY A 207 -22.83 -8.79 -42.09
C GLY A 207 -24.23 -9.29 -41.70
N PRO A 208 -24.45 -10.61 -41.68
CA PRO A 208 -25.74 -11.21 -41.31
C PRO A 208 -26.13 -10.90 -39.86
N THR A 209 -27.38 -11.16 -39.49
CA THR A 209 -27.83 -11.13 -38.08
C THR A 209 -27.33 -12.37 -37.34
N GLY A 210 -27.14 -12.27 -36.02
CA GLY A 210 -26.75 -13.42 -35.18
C GLY A 210 -25.28 -13.86 -35.25
N VAL A 211 -24.43 -13.21 -36.06
CA VAL A 211 -23.01 -13.60 -36.24
C VAL A 211 -22.04 -13.01 -35.23
N GLY A 212 -22.55 -12.38 -34.15
CA GLY A 212 -21.72 -11.87 -33.05
C GLY A 212 -21.34 -10.38 -33.12
N LYS A 213 -21.90 -9.58 -34.04
CA LYS A 213 -21.64 -8.12 -34.11
C LYS A 213 -21.93 -7.39 -32.79
N THR A 214 -23.06 -7.70 -32.14
CA THR A 214 -23.42 -7.13 -30.83
C THR A 214 -22.57 -7.71 -29.71
N GLU A 215 -22.12 -8.96 -29.83
CA GLU A 215 -21.29 -9.59 -28.80
C GLU A 215 -19.89 -9.00 -28.80
N LEU A 216 -19.32 -8.70 -29.97
CA LEU A 216 -18.06 -7.96 -30.09
C LEU A 216 -18.15 -6.60 -29.40
N ALA A 217 -19.25 -5.87 -29.58
CA ALA A 217 -19.48 -4.58 -28.92
C ALA A 217 -19.62 -4.68 -27.39
N LYS A 218 -20.06 -5.82 -26.85
CA LYS A 218 -20.17 -6.08 -25.39
C LYS A 218 -18.90 -6.68 -24.77
N ALA A 219 -18.01 -7.20 -25.62
CA ALA A 219 -16.76 -7.83 -25.19
C ALA A 219 -15.61 -6.83 -25.14
N LEU A 220 -15.70 -5.74 -25.91
CA LEU A 220 -14.89 -4.53 -25.77
C LEU A 220 -15.18 -3.80 -24.45
#